data_AF-A0A7S2GWD1-F1
#
_entry.id   AF-A0A7S2GWD1-F1
#
_cell.length_a   1.000
_cell.length_b   1.000
_cell.length_c   1.000
_cell.angle_alpha   90.00
_cell.angle_beta   90.00
_cell.angle_gamma   90.00
#
_symmetry.space_group_name_H-M   'P 1'
#
loop_
_entity.id
_entity.type
_entity.pdbx_description
1 polymer ?
#
loop_
_entity_poly.entity_id
_entity_poly.type
_entity_poly.pdbx_seq_one_letter_code
_entity_poly.pdbx_strand_id
1 'polypeptide(L)'
;LEDYNMEPKLVSMNLVLFDDAIRHICRVVRVLMLSRGNAMLVGVGGSGRQSLTRLSSFICEYTPFTIEITKQYRMLEFREDMKRLYKLTGVDGKDATFLFNDTQVKDEGFLEDINNILSSGQIPNLFARD
;
A
#
# COMPACT_ATOMS: atom_id res chain seq x y z
N LEU A 1 -10.81 -11.95 10.81
CA LEU A 1 -9.48 -12.59 10.57
C LEU A 1 -9.67 -13.93 9.88
N GLU A 2 -10.60 -14.75 10.35
CA GLU A 2 -11.01 -15.98 9.65
C GLU A 2 -11.41 -15.68 8.20
N ASP A 3 -12.29 -14.70 7.96
CA ASP A 3 -12.69 -14.30 6.60
C ASP A 3 -11.49 -13.89 5.73
N TYR A 4 -10.57 -13.08 6.27
CA TYR A 4 -9.34 -12.70 5.57
C TYR A 4 -8.52 -13.94 5.16
N ASN A 5 -8.42 -14.93 6.06
CA ASN A 5 -7.65 -16.15 5.80
C ASN A 5 -8.36 -17.12 4.85
N MET A 6 -9.66 -16.97 4.62
CA MET A 6 -10.42 -17.74 3.63
C MET A 6 -10.31 -17.17 2.21
N GLU A 7 -9.88 -15.90 2.06
CA GLU A 7 -9.75 -15.25 0.75
C GLU A 7 -8.58 -15.87 -0.05
N PRO A 8 -8.83 -16.56 -1.18
CA PRO A 8 -7.81 -17.37 -1.87
C PRO A 8 -6.60 -16.59 -2.39
N LYS A 9 -6.79 -15.29 -2.65
CA LYS A 9 -5.75 -14.40 -3.21
C LYS A 9 -4.88 -13.75 -2.12
N LEU A 10 -5.24 -13.91 -0.86
CA LEU A 10 -4.53 -13.30 0.25
C LEU A 10 -3.63 -14.31 0.95
N VAL A 11 -2.45 -13.84 1.36
CA VAL A 11 -1.54 -14.64 2.19
C VAL A 11 -2.13 -14.66 3.60
N SER A 12 -2.43 -15.85 4.09
CA SER A 12 -3.00 -16.06 5.43
C SER A 12 -2.08 -15.49 6.51
N MET A 13 -2.70 -14.96 7.57
CA MET A 13 -2.03 -14.33 8.70
C MET A 13 -2.46 -15.00 10.00
N ASN A 14 -1.48 -15.34 10.83
CA ASN A 14 -1.70 -15.77 12.21
C ASN A 14 -1.45 -14.58 13.15
N LEU A 15 -2.47 -13.75 13.35
CA LEU A 15 -2.40 -12.57 14.21
C LEU A 15 -3.05 -12.83 15.56
N VAL A 16 -2.32 -12.51 16.62
CA VAL A 16 -2.89 -12.41 17.98
C VAL A 16 -3.40 -10.98 18.17
N LEU A 17 -4.71 -10.84 18.35
CA LEU A 17 -5.36 -9.54 18.55
C LEU A 17 -5.43 -9.22 20.04
N PHE A 18 -4.55 -8.34 20.50
CA PHE A 18 -4.61 -7.70 21.81
C PHE A 18 -4.99 -6.21 21.66
N ASP A 19 -5.31 -5.56 22.77
CA ASP A 19 -5.80 -4.18 22.81
C ASP A 19 -5.04 -3.20 21.90
N ASP A 20 -3.71 -3.19 21.95
CA ASP A 20 -2.92 -2.26 21.14
C ASP A 20 -2.97 -2.61 19.65
N ALA A 21 -2.97 -3.90 19.29
CA ALA A 21 -3.15 -4.32 17.90
C ALA A 21 -4.49 -3.83 17.34
N ILE A 22 -5.56 -3.94 18.13
CA ILE A 22 -6.90 -3.44 17.77
C ILE A 22 -6.87 -1.91 17.62
N ARG A 23 -6.27 -1.18 18.58
CA ARG A 23 -6.13 0.28 18.49
C ARG A 23 -5.35 0.72 17.26
N HIS A 24 -4.29 0.00 16.89
CA HIS A 24 -3.52 0.28 15.68
C HIS A 24 -4.35 0.05 14.42
N ILE A 25 -5.12 -1.05 14.34
CA ILE A 25 -6.05 -1.30 13.23
C ILE A 25 -7.06 -0.16 13.11
N CYS A 26 -7.70 0.25 14.22
CA CYS A 26 -8.66 1.35 14.21
C CYS A 26 -8.05 2.66 13.69
N ARG A 27 -6.79 2.96 14.06
CA ARG A 27 -6.07 4.15 13.56
C ARG A 27 -5.81 4.07 12.07
N VAL A 28 -5.37 2.92 11.56
CA VAL A 28 -5.10 2.73 10.13
C VAL A 28 -6.39 2.81 9.32
N VAL A 29 -7.45 2.10 9.72
CA VAL A 29 -8.78 2.18 9.10
C VAL A 29 -9.28 3.61 9.03
N ARG A 30 -9.16 4.37 10.14
CA ARG A 30 -9.58 5.78 10.17
C ARG A 30 -8.85 6.62 9.12
N VAL A 31 -7.56 6.36 8.88
CA VAL A 31 -6.79 7.09 7.86
C VAL A 31 -7.19 6.65 6.45
N LEU A 32 -7.35 5.34 6.20
CA LEU A 32 -7.74 4.82 4.87
C LEU A 32 -9.10 5.34 4.40
N MET A 33 -10.02 5.59 5.33
CA MET A 33 -11.36 6.11 5.04
C MET A 33 -11.40 7.62 4.77
N LEU A 34 -10.29 8.35 4.96
CA LEU A 34 -10.21 9.76 4.59
C LEU A 34 -9.99 9.92 3.08
N SER A 35 -10.62 10.94 2.49
CA SER A 35 -10.28 11.34 1.13
C SER A 35 -8.79 11.66 1.04
N ARG A 36 -8.08 10.98 0.14
CA ARG A 36 -6.62 11.09 -0.04
C ARG A 36 -5.84 10.82 1.26
N GLY A 37 -6.34 9.90 2.10
CA GLY A 37 -5.71 9.52 3.36
C GLY A 37 -4.41 8.73 3.17
N ASN A 38 -3.34 9.16 3.83
CA ASN A 38 -2.04 8.49 3.81
C ASN A 38 -1.45 8.46 5.23
N ALA A 39 -0.71 7.41 5.58
CA ALA A 39 -0.04 7.28 6.87
C ALA A 39 1.38 6.75 6.73
N MET A 40 2.30 7.31 7.51
CA MET A 40 3.64 6.75 7.72
C MET A 40 3.64 5.96 9.04
N LEU A 41 3.93 4.65 8.97
CA LEU A 41 3.90 3.77 10.12
C LEU A 41 5.31 3.54 10.67
N VAL A 42 5.63 4.19 11.79
CA VAL A 42 6.94 4.10 12.45
C VAL A 42 6.90 3.11 13.61
N GLY A 43 7.93 2.28 13.73
CA GLY A 43 8.04 1.29 14.80
C GLY A 43 9.23 0.35 14.57
N VAL A 44 9.49 -0.52 15.54
CA VAL A 44 10.55 -1.54 15.43
C VAL A 44 10.14 -2.68 14.49
N GLY A 45 11.12 -3.42 13.98
CA GLY A 45 10.87 -4.65 13.21
C GLY A 45 10.04 -5.66 14.03
N GLY A 46 9.17 -6.41 13.38
CA GLY A 46 8.31 -7.40 14.06
C GLY A 46 7.08 -6.85 14.77
N SER A 47 6.89 -5.53 14.84
CA SER A 47 5.70 -4.87 15.44
C SER A 47 4.36 -5.15 14.71
N GLY A 48 4.36 -5.93 13.62
CA GLY A 48 3.16 -6.30 12.90
C GLY A 48 2.57 -5.22 11.98
N ARG A 49 3.21 -4.04 11.84
CA ARG A 49 2.73 -2.90 11.02
C ARG A 49 2.16 -3.32 9.66
N GLN A 50 2.90 -4.11 8.89
CA GLN A 50 2.45 -4.55 7.56
C GLN A 50 1.21 -5.46 7.63
N SER A 51 1.19 -6.42 8.56
CA SER A 51 0.08 -7.35 8.73
C SER A 51 -1.18 -6.63 9.24
N LEU A 52 -1.03 -5.69 10.17
CA LEU A 52 -2.12 -4.87 10.67
C LEU A 52 -2.68 -3.96 9.57
N THR A 53 -1.84 -3.39 8.71
CA THR A 53 -2.29 -2.60 7.55
C THR A 53 -3.01 -3.45 6.52
N ARG A 54 -2.54 -4.67 6.23
CA ARG A 54 -3.24 -5.60 5.32
C ARG A 54 -4.62 -5.97 5.85
N LEU A 55 -4.72 -6.27 7.14
CA LEU A 55 -6.01 -6.53 7.78
C LEU A 55 -6.91 -5.28 7.76
N SER A 56 -6.35 -4.10 8.00
CA SER A 56 -7.09 -2.83 7.92
C SER A 56 -7.61 -2.54 6.51
N SER A 57 -6.80 -2.79 5.48
CA SER A 57 -7.20 -2.68 4.07
C SER A 57 -8.35 -3.63 3.75
N PHE A 58 -8.28 -4.87 4.23
CA PHE A 58 -9.36 -5.84 4.06
C PHE A 58 -10.66 -5.41 4.75
N ILE A 59 -10.58 -4.86 5.96
CA ILE A 59 -11.75 -4.29 6.68
C ILE A 59 -12.40 -3.16 5.88
N CYS A 60 -11.61 -2.36 5.16
CA CYS A 60 -12.11 -1.29 4.30
C CYS A 60 -12.55 -1.78 2.91
N GLU A 61 -12.46 -3.08 2.62
CA GLU A 61 -12.68 -3.66 1.28
C GLU A 61 -11.72 -3.12 0.20
N TYR A 62 -10.57 -2.58 0.61
CA TYR A 62 -9.57 -2.03 -0.30
C TYR A 62 -8.59 -3.12 -0.74
N THR A 63 -8.24 -3.09 -2.03
CA THR A 63 -7.26 -4.02 -2.60
C THR A 63 -5.86 -3.64 -2.16
N PRO A 64 -5.11 -4.50 -1.44
CA PRO A 64 -3.73 -4.20 -1.08
C PRO A 64 -2.84 -4.27 -2.33
N PHE A 65 -2.10 -3.20 -2.60
CA PHE A 65 -1.11 -3.11 -3.66
C PHE A 65 0.29 -3.01 -3.02
N THR A 66 1.23 -3.83 -3.45
CA THR A 66 2.64 -3.80 -3.01
C THR A 66 3.51 -4.07 -4.22
N ILE A 67 4.71 -3.48 -4.22
CA ILE A 67 5.72 -3.79 -5.25
C ILE A 67 6.56 -4.99 -4.82
N GLU A 68 7.06 -5.74 -5.80
CA GLU A 68 7.95 -6.88 -5.58
C GLU A 68 9.34 -6.57 -6.14
N ILE A 69 10.30 -6.38 -5.25
CA ILE A 69 11.66 -6.01 -5.64
C ILE A 69 12.42 -7.24 -6.14
N THR A 70 12.88 -7.18 -7.38
CA THR A 70 13.84 -8.12 -7.96
C THR A 70 15.23 -7.48 -8.06
N LYS A 71 16.25 -8.26 -8.44
CA LYS A 71 17.62 -7.73 -8.62
C LYS A 71 17.70 -6.66 -9.73
N GLN A 72 16.80 -6.74 -10.70
CA GLN A 72 16.75 -5.86 -11.86
C GLN A 72 15.73 -4.72 -11.69
N TYR A 73 15.02 -4.68 -10.56
CA TYR A 73 13.98 -3.68 -10.31
C TYR A 73 14.57 -2.28 -10.15
N ARG A 74 14.24 -1.37 -11.07
CA ARG A 74 14.69 0.02 -11.11
C ARG A 74 13.50 0.95 -11.35
N MET A 75 13.79 2.22 -11.67
CA MET A 75 12.79 3.27 -11.94
C MET A 75 11.77 2.90 -13.00
N LEU A 76 12.18 2.16 -14.05
CA LEU A 76 11.26 1.76 -15.12
C LEU A 76 10.17 0.82 -14.56
N GLU A 77 10.57 -0.23 -13.85
CA GLU A 77 9.66 -1.22 -13.27
C GLU A 77 8.77 -0.57 -12.21
N PHE A 78 9.33 0.34 -11.39
CA PHE A 78 8.54 1.11 -10.43
C PHE A 78 7.45 1.94 -11.10
N ARG A 79 7.78 2.63 -12.20
CA ARG A 79 6.79 3.43 -12.94
C ARG A 79 5.75 2.57 -13.63
N GLU A 80 6.11 1.39 -14.13
CA GLU A 80 5.12 0.42 -14.62
C GLU A 80 4.17 -0.02 -13.51
N ASP A 81 4.66 -0.26 -12.29
CA ASP A 81 3.82 -0.57 -11.13
C ASP A 81 2.90 0.58 -10.75
N MET A 82 3.39 1.82 -10.82
CA MET A 82 2.56 3.00 -10.62
C MET A 82 1.48 3.11 -11.70
N LYS A 83 1.79 2.83 -12.97
CA LYS A 83 0.75 2.76 -14.03
C LYS A 83 -0.31 1.71 -13.72
N ARG A 84 0.09 0.53 -13.24
CA ARG A 84 -0.85 -0.53 -12.83
C ARG A 84 -1.75 -0.07 -11.69
N LEU A 85 -1.18 0.61 -10.68
CA LEU A 85 -1.93 1.20 -9.58
C LEU A 85 -2.92 2.27 -10.06
N TYR A 86 -2.49 3.20 -10.92
CA TYR A 86 -3.34 4.24 -11.48
C TYR A 86 -4.47 3.69 -12.34
N LYS A 87 -4.22 2.61 -13.09
CA LYS A 87 -5.27 1.93 -13.85
C LYS A 87 -6.30 1.28 -12.91
N LEU A 88 -5.83 0.56 -11.89
CA LEU A 88 -6.70 -0.10 -10.92
C LEU A 88 -7.65 0.90 -10.23
N THR A 89 -7.14 2.03 -9.78
CA THR A 89 -7.92 3.02 -9.02
C THR A 89 -8.67 3.99 -9.92
N GLY A 90 -8.03 4.48 -10.98
CA GLY A 90 -8.58 5.54 -11.84
C GLY A 90 -9.45 5.04 -12.99
N VAL A 91 -9.18 3.84 -13.54
CA VAL A 91 -9.93 3.29 -14.68
C VAL A 91 -10.91 2.21 -14.23
N ASP A 92 -10.43 1.25 -13.43
CA ASP A 92 -11.28 0.15 -12.96
C ASP A 92 -12.16 0.55 -11.76
N GLY A 93 -11.92 1.73 -11.17
CA GLY A 93 -12.70 2.29 -10.07
C GLY A 93 -12.61 1.47 -8.78
N LYS A 94 -11.52 0.72 -8.58
CA LYS A 94 -11.32 -0.12 -7.39
C LYS A 94 -10.47 0.61 -6.37
N ASP A 95 -10.98 0.71 -5.15
CA ASP A 95 -10.21 1.26 -4.05
C ASP A 95 -9.02 0.35 -3.71
N ALA A 96 -7.86 0.97 -3.51
CA ALA A 96 -6.60 0.27 -3.26
C ALA A 96 -5.78 0.93 -2.15
N THR A 97 -5.15 0.09 -1.33
CA THR A 97 -4.16 0.54 -0.35
C THR A 97 -2.77 0.24 -0.87
N PHE A 98 -1.98 1.28 -1.18
CA PHE A 98 -0.57 1.09 -1.54
C PHE A 98 0.30 0.91 -0.29
N LEU A 99 0.87 -0.28 -0.10
CA LEU A 99 1.83 -0.60 0.96
C LEU A 99 3.25 -0.51 0.41
N PHE A 100 4.01 0.44 0.94
CA PHE A 100 5.42 0.66 0.61
C PHE A 100 6.26 0.69 1.89
N ASN A 101 7.37 -0.03 1.92
CA ASN A 101 8.28 -0.14 3.05
C ASN A 101 9.70 0.32 2.68
N ASP A 102 10.54 0.49 3.70
CA ASP A 102 11.94 0.91 3.58
C ASP A 102 12.79 -0.08 2.78
N THR A 103 12.55 -1.39 2.95
CA THR A 103 13.27 -2.44 2.21
C THR A 103 13.01 -2.41 0.69
N GLN A 104 11.93 -1.74 0.27
CA GLN A 104 11.55 -1.55 -1.13
C GLN A 104 12.22 -0.34 -1.79
N VAL A 105 12.87 0.55 -1.02
CA VAL A 105 13.57 1.73 -1.56
C VAL A 105 14.91 1.29 -2.16
N LYS A 106 14.95 1.14 -3.49
CA LYS A 106 16.19 0.82 -4.24
C LYS A 106 16.84 2.03 -4.91
N ASP A 107 16.05 3.05 -5.18
CA ASP A 107 16.46 4.27 -5.86
C ASP A 107 15.75 5.46 -5.20
N GLU A 108 16.44 6.57 -5.01
CA GLU A 108 15.87 7.79 -4.41
C GLU A 108 14.72 8.34 -5.26
N GLY A 109 14.72 8.09 -6.57
CA GLY A 109 13.64 8.47 -7.46
C GLY A 109 12.29 7.82 -7.11
N PHE A 110 12.26 6.68 -6.40
CA PHE A 110 10.99 6.10 -5.92
C PHE A 110 10.30 7.05 -4.94
N LEU A 111 11.09 7.68 -4.06
CA LEU A 111 10.56 8.60 -3.06
C LEU A 111 10.12 9.92 -3.70
N GLU A 112 10.80 10.37 -4.75
CA GLU A 112 10.37 11.52 -5.54
C GLU A 112 9.01 11.28 -6.22
N ASP A 113 8.85 10.14 -6.88
CA ASP A 113 7.59 9.74 -7.52
C ASP A 113 6.46 9.57 -6.47
N ILE A 114 6.75 8.97 -5.30
CA ILE A 114 5.79 8.90 -4.18
C ILE A 114 5.40 10.29 -3.68
N ASN A 115 6.36 11.20 -3.52
CA ASN A 115 6.08 12.56 -3.08
C ASN A 115 5.18 13.31 -4.08
N ASN A 116 5.40 13.08 -5.37
CA ASN A 116 4.54 13.61 -6.44
C ASN A 116 3.11 13.04 -6.34
N ILE A 117 2.94 11.73 -6.12
CA ILE A 117 1.63 11.11 -5.86
C ILE A 117 0.94 11.77 -4.66
N LEU A 118 1.64 11.93 -3.54
CA LEU A 118 1.06 12.49 -2.32
C LEU A 118 0.65 13.96 -2.49
N SER A 119 1.50 14.75 -3.16
CA SER A 119 1.31 16.20 -3.31
C SER A 119 0.26 16.54 -4.36
N SER A 120 0.43 16.05 -5.58
CA SER A 120 -0.40 16.42 -6.75
C SER A 120 -1.35 15.31 -7.20
N GLY A 121 -1.15 14.07 -6.75
CA GLY A 121 -1.86 12.91 -7.28
C GLY A 121 -1.34 12.43 -8.63
N GLN A 122 -0.21 12.95 -9.12
CA GLN A 122 0.32 12.63 -10.46
C GLN A 122 1.84 12.52 -10.45
N ILE A 123 2.38 11.55 -11.17
CA ILE A 123 3.81 11.45 -11.49
C ILE A 123 4.08 12.12 -12.85
N PRO A 124 4.99 13.10 -12.94
CA PRO A 124 5.35 13.73 -14.20
C PRO A 124 5.85 12.73 -15.25
N ASN A 125 5.38 12.87 -16.49
CA ASN A 125 5.77 12.03 -17.63
C ASN A 125 5.55 10.51 -17.42
N LEU A 126 4.61 10.12 -16.54
CA LEU A 126 4.29 8.71 -16.32
C LEU A 126 3.59 8.11 -17.54
N PHE A 127 2.63 8.82 -18.12
CA PHE A 127 1.94 8.44 -19.34
C PHE A 127 2.45 9.28 -20.51
N ALA A 128 2.47 8.69 -21.71
CA ALA A 128 2.78 9.43 -22.92
C ALA A 128 1.76 10.56 -23.11
N ARG A 129 2.22 11.70 -23.65
CA ARG A 129 1.30 12.72 -24.13
C ARG A 129 0.70 12.20 -25.43
N ASP A 130 -0.63 12.21 -25.51
CA ASP A 130 -1.40 11.84 -26.69
C ASP A 130 -0.93 12.62 -27.95
#